data_AF-A0A413YTH4-F1
#
_entry.id   AF-A0A413YTH4-F1
#
_cell.length_a   1.000
_cell.length_b   1.000
_cell.length_c   1.000
_cell.angle_alpha   90.00
_cell.angle_beta   90.00
_cell.angle_gamma   90.00
#
_symmetry.space_group_name_H-M   'P 1'
#
loop_
_entity.id
_entity.type
_entity.pdbx_description
1 polymer ?
#
loop_
_entity_poly.entity_id
_entity_poly.type
_entity_poly.pdbx_seq_one_letter_code
_entity_poly.pdbx_strand_id
1 'polypeptide(L)'
;MVQFKKMHIGGIVMAVNQLKIVVSILKEVSEKTVPKPEDYGITQQCYYDIIEAMNDEGLLKNVKITHDAQNRVLTASIKNATVTIKGMEYLHNNSALMKTYKGLKEVREWLPF
;
A
#
# COMPACT_ATOMS: atom_id res chain seq x y z
N MET A 1 -8.45 16.65 -37.15
CA MET A 1 -8.50 17.04 -35.73
C MET A 1 -9.24 15.93 -34.99
N VAL A 2 -8.51 14.89 -34.57
CA VAL A 2 -9.10 13.68 -33.97
C VAL A 2 -9.12 13.85 -32.47
N GLN A 3 -10.33 13.79 -31.90
CA GLN A 3 -10.61 13.78 -30.47
C GLN A 3 -9.85 12.63 -29.79
N PHE A 4 -8.69 12.92 -29.21
CA PHE A 4 -8.05 12.02 -28.26
C PHE A 4 -8.89 12.00 -26.99
N LYS A 5 -9.77 11.00 -26.96
CA LYS A 5 -10.60 10.56 -25.86
C LYS A 5 -9.80 10.66 -24.54
N LYS A 6 -10.29 11.49 -23.62
CA LYS A 6 -9.97 11.49 -22.18
C LYS A 6 -10.00 10.05 -21.65
N MET A 7 -8.88 9.34 -21.72
CA MET A 7 -8.70 8.07 -21.02
C MET A 7 -8.07 8.40 -19.67
N HIS A 8 -8.94 8.47 -18.66
CA HIS A 8 -8.72 8.32 -17.22
C HIS A 8 -7.38 8.78 -16.61
N ILE A 9 -7.16 10.10 -16.59
CA ILE A 9 -6.16 10.74 -15.73
C ILE A 9 -6.42 10.35 -14.24
N GLY A 10 -7.69 10.21 -13.83
CA GLY A 10 -8.06 9.80 -12.47
C GLY A 10 -7.70 8.35 -12.09
N GLY A 11 -7.76 7.40 -13.01
CA GLY A 11 -7.43 5.99 -12.72
C GLY A 11 -5.93 5.76 -12.52
N ILE A 12 -5.11 6.44 -13.31
CA ILE A 12 -3.64 6.37 -13.23
C ILE A 12 -3.14 7.02 -11.94
N VAL A 13 -3.69 8.18 -11.56
CA VAL A 13 -3.35 8.86 -10.29
C VAL A 13 -3.71 8.00 -9.09
N MET A 14 -4.87 7.34 -9.10
CA MET A 14 -5.29 6.43 -8.03
C MET A 14 -4.36 5.20 -7.90
N ALA A 15 -3.97 4.57 -9.02
CA ALA A 15 -3.04 3.44 -9.00
C ALA A 15 -1.65 3.83 -8.48
N VAL A 16 -1.13 5.01 -8.89
CA VAL A 16 0.12 5.57 -8.37
C VAL A 16 0.03 5.82 -6.86
N ASN A 17 -1.11 6.33 -6.36
CA ASN A 17 -1.33 6.51 -4.92
C ASN A 17 -1.29 5.19 -4.15
N GLN A 18 -1.86 4.10 -4.69
CA GLN A 18 -1.81 2.78 -4.06
C GLN A 18 -0.38 2.21 -4.00
N LEU A 19 0.42 2.37 -5.05
CA LEU A 19 1.83 1.92 -5.03
C LEU A 19 2.64 2.62 -3.93
N LYS A 20 2.42 3.93 -3.73
CA LYS A 20 3.05 4.68 -2.63
C LYS A 20 2.65 4.13 -1.27
N ILE A 21 1.37 3.80 -1.10
CA ILE A 21 0.84 3.21 0.14
C ILE A 21 1.49 1.83 0.39
N VAL A 22 1.61 0.98 -0.62
CA VAL A 22 2.30 -0.32 -0.51
C VAL A 22 3.74 -0.16 -0.02
N VAL A 23 4.51 0.78 -0.62
CA VAL A 23 5.89 1.04 -0.18
C VAL A 23 5.92 1.55 1.26
N SER A 24 5.01 2.46 1.64
CA SER A 24 4.91 2.96 3.01
C SER A 24 4.58 1.86 4.02
N ILE A 25 3.59 1.01 3.73
CA ILE A 25 3.23 -0.12 4.60
C ILE A 25 4.40 -1.10 4.75
N LEU A 26 5.10 -1.43 3.66
CA LEU A 26 6.28 -2.29 3.73
C LEU A 26 7.38 -1.69 4.62
N LYS A 27 7.60 -0.38 4.52
CA LYS A 27 8.57 0.35 5.34
C LYS A 27 8.20 0.29 6.81
N GLU A 28 6.97 0.60 7.16
CA GLU A 28 6.46 0.54 8.53
C GLU A 28 6.56 -0.89 9.12
N VAL A 29 6.14 -1.92 8.37
CA VAL A 29 6.26 -3.32 8.83
C VAL A 29 7.73 -3.74 9.01
N SER A 30 8.65 -3.22 8.19
CA SER A 30 10.10 -3.45 8.36
C SER A 30 10.64 -2.84 9.65
N GLU A 31 10.06 -1.73 10.09
CA GLU A 31 10.38 -0.99 11.32
C GLU A 31 9.57 -1.46 12.53
N LYS A 32 8.76 -2.51 12.37
CA LYS A 32 7.88 -3.09 13.39
C LYS A 32 6.82 -2.12 13.91
N THR A 33 6.40 -1.19 13.07
CA THR A 33 5.26 -0.30 13.29
C THR A 33 4.03 -0.77 12.52
N VAL A 34 2.86 -0.25 12.90
CA VAL A 34 1.57 -0.61 12.28
C VAL A 34 0.85 0.68 11.88
N PRO A 35 0.83 1.04 10.58
CA PRO A 35 0.12 2.20 10.11
C PRO A 35 -1.39 1.96 10.13
N LYS A 36 -2.14 3.04 10.13
CA LYS A 36 -3.61 3.03 10.08
C LYS A 36 -4.10 3.55 8.72
N PRO A 37 -5.30 3.16 8.27
CA PRO A 37 -5.88 3.67 7.01
C PRO A 37 -5.95 5.21 6.97
N GLU A 38 -6.18 5.86 8.11
CA GLU A 38 -6.27 7.33 8.19
C GLU A 38 -4.94 8.03 7.90
N ASP A 39 -3.80 7.34 8.10
CA ASP A 39 -2.47 7.89 7.78
C ASP A 39 -2.32 8.12 6.26
N TYR A 40 -3.13 7.44 5.45
CA TYR A 40 -3.12 7.48 3.98
C TYR A 40 -4.34 8.18 3.37
N GLY A 41 -5.30 8.63 4.18
CA GLY A 41 -6.55 9.22 3.70
C GLY A 41 -7.44 8.23 2.93
N ILE A 42 -7.36 6.93 3.23
CA ILE A 42 -8.15 5.87 2.57
C ILE A 42 -9.18 5.26 3.52
N THR A 43 -10.17 4.57 2.96
CA THR A 43 -11.13 3.80 3.75
C THR A 43 -10.47 2.55 4.36
N GLN A 44 -11.05 2.06 5.46
CA GLN A 44 -10.60 0.80 6.07
C GLN A 44 -10.67 -0.39 5.11
N GLN A 45 -11.70 -0.47 4.28
CA GLN A 45 -11.82 -1.53 3.27
C GLN A 45 -10.67 -1.47 2.26
N CYS A 46 -10.37 -0.29 1.71
CA CYS A 46 -9.26 -0.11 0.77
C CYS A 46 -7.93 -0.55 1.40
N TYR A 47 -7.72 -0.23 2.68
CA TYR A 47 -6.53 -0.68 3.41
C TYR A 47 -6.46 -2.20 3.56
N TYR A 48 -7.57 -2.86 3.85
CA TYR A 48 -7.64 -4.32 3.93
C TYR A 48 -7.37 -4.99 2.58
N ASP A 49 -7.96 -4.48 1.50
CA ASP A 49 -7.74 -4.98 0.14
C ASP A 49 -6.27 -4.82 -0.28
N ILE A 50 -5.62 -3.70 0.07
CA ILE A 50 -4.18 -3.49 -0.16
C ILE A 50 -3.35 -4.51 0.62
N ILE A 51 -3.64 -4.72 1.92
CA ILE A 51 -2.90 -5.69 2.74
C ILE A 51 -3.05 -7.11 2.19
N GLU A 52 -4.25 -7.49 1.75
CA GLU A 52 -4.49 -8.78 1.11
C GLU A 52 -3.64 -8.94 -0.14
N ALA A 53 -3.67 -7.97 -1.06
CA ALA A 53 -2.84 -8.00 -2.27
C ALA A 53 -1.34 -8.11 -1.95
N MET A 54 -0.87 -7.40 -0.91
CA MET A 54 0.52 -7.50 -0.45
C MET A 54 0.88 -8.88 0.12
N ASN A 55 -0.05 -9.55 0.81
CA ASN A 55 0.13 -10.91 1.31
C ASN A 55 0.14 -11.93 0.17
N ASP A 56 -0.78 -11.80 -0.78
CA ASP A 56 -0.94 -12.72 -1.92
C ASP A 56 0.25 -12.62 -2.89
N GLU A 57 0.75 -11.40 -3.12
CA GLU A 57 2.01 -11.18 -3.85
C GLU A 57 3.24 -11.61 -3.05
N GLY A 58 3.08 -12.06 -1.81
CA GLY A 58 4.18 -12.50 -0.96
C GLY A 58 5.15 -11.39 -0.59
N LEU A 59 4.72 -10.12 -0.58
CA LEU A 59 5.50 -9.00 -0.06
C LEU A 59 5.52 -9.02 1.47
N LEU A 60 4.41 -9.45 2.07
CA LEU A 60 4.26 -9.72 3.50
C LEU A 60 4.02 -11.21 3.74
N LYS A 61 4.36 -11.66 4.95
CA LYS A 61 3.92 -12.97 5.49
C LYS A 61 3.43 -12.81 6.92
N ASN A 62 2.70 -13.81 7.42
CA ASN A 62 2.08 -13.82 8.75
C ASN A 62 1.02 -12.71 8.97
N VAL A 63 0.40 -12.25 7.87
CA VAL A 63 -0.80 -11.40 7.93
C VAL A 63 -1.98 -12.28 8.36
N LYS A 64 -2.82 -11.77 9.26
CA LYS A 64 -4.08 -12.43 9.61
C LYS A 64 -5.21 -11.78 8.81
N ILE A 65 -5.84 -12.54 7.92
CA ILE A 65 -6.92 -12.07 7.07
C ILE A 65 -8.14 -12.95 7.33
N THR A 66 -9.32 -12.33 7.42
CA THR A 66 -10.59 -13.04 7.51
C THR A 66 -11.53 -12.53 6.43
N HIS A 67 -12.27 -13.45 5.82
CA HIS A 67 -13.23 -13.15 4.76
C HIS A 67 -14.66 -13.42 5.21
N ASP A 68 -15.60 -12.77 4.55
CA ASP A 68 -17.01 -13.16 4.63
C ASP A 68 -17.35 -14.34 3.71
N ALA A 69 -18.61 -14.74 3.71
CA ALA A 69 -19.11 -15.83 2.87
C ALA A 69 -18.99 -15.56 1.36
N GLN A 70 -18.79 -14.31 0.95
CA GLN A 70 -18.61 -13.88 -0.43
C GLN A 70 -17.13 -13.65 -0.77
N ASN A 71 -16.21 -14.10 0.09
CA ASN A 71 -14.77 -13.92 -0.06
C ASN A 71 -14.33 -12.44 -0.09
N ARG A 72 -15.08 -11.54 0.55
CA ARG A 72 -14.65 -10.14 0.75
C ARG A 72 -13.88 -10.04 2.06
N VAL A 73 -12.80 -9.27 2.08
CA VAL A 73 -11.99 -9.09 3.29
C VAL A 73 -12.79 -8.36 4.35
N LEU A 74 -13.04 -9.01 5.49
CA LEU A 74 -13.67 -8.43 6.67
C LEU A 74 -12.65 -7.76 7.58
N THR A 75 -11.49 -8.39 7.77
CA THR A 75 -10.40 -7.84 8.58
C THR A 75 -9.06 -8.27 8.00
N ALA A 76 -8.08 -7.37 8.05
CA ALA A 76 -6.67 -7.68 7.80
C ALA A 76 -5.80 -7.07 8.90
N SER A 77 -4.97 -7.89 9.53
CA SER A 77 -4.09 -7.49 10.63
C SER A 77 -2.63 -7.82 10.32
N ILE A 78 -1.80 -6.78 10.34
CA ILE A 78 -0.36 -6.86 10.10
C ILE A 78 0.47 -6.84 11.40
N LYS A 79 -0.16 -6.95 12.57
CA LYS A 79 0.52 -6.88 13.88
C LYS A 79 1.70 -7.86 14.03
N ASN A 80 1.55 -9.05 13.44
CA ASN A 80 2.58 -10.09 13.45
C ASN A 80 3.24 -10.28 12.07
N ALA A 81 2.93 -9.40 11.12
CA ALA A 81 3.44 -9.52 9.77
C ALA A 81 4.95 -9.29 9.73
N THR A 82 5.59 -9.89 8.74
CA THR A 82 7.01 -9.66 8.46
C THR A 82 7.19 -9.47 6.97
N VAL A 83 8.09 -8.56 6.60
CA VAL A 83 8.50 -8.36 5.21
C VAL A 83 9.25 -9.61 4.73
N THR A 84 8.91 -10.09 3.54
CA THR A 84 9.60 -11.24 2.92
C THR A 84 10.85 -10.79 2.16
N ILE A 85 11.62 -11.73 1.59
CA ILE A 85 12.71 -11.38 0.67
C ILE A 85 12.19 -10.59 -0.53
N LYS A 86 11.10 -11.05 -1.16
CA LYS A 86 10.44 -10.32 -2.27
C LYS A 86 9.99 -8.92 -1.83
N GLY A 87 9.47 -8.78 -0.61
CA GLY A 87 9.10 -7.47 -0.04
C GLY A 87 10.30 -6.55 0.17
N MET A 88 11.46 -7.09 0.60
CA MET A 88 12.70 -6.33 0.76
C MET A 88 13.26 -5.89 -0.60
N GLU A 89 13.24 -6.75 -1.62
CA GLU A 89 13.64 -6.40 -2.99
C GLU A 89 12.72 -5.34 -3.58
N TYR A 90 11.41 -5.47 -3.36
CA TYR A 90 10.43 -4.47 -3.77
C TYR A 90 10.71 -3.12 -3.11
N LEU A 91 10.94 -3.11 -1.79
CA LEU A 91 11.35 -1.91 -1.06
C LEU A 91 12.64 -1.34 -1.65
N HIS A 92 13.67 -2.16 -1.90
CA HIS A 92 14.94 -1.68 -2.43
C HIS A 92 14.77 -1.00 -3.80
N ASN A 93 14.09 -1.66 -4.73
CA ASN A 93 13.88 -1.18 -6.11
C ASN A 93 12.99 0.07 -6.16
N ASN A 94 11.98 0.15 -5.29
CA ASN A 94 11.10 1.32 -5.19
C ASN A 94 11.65 2.37 -4.21
N SER A 95 12.67 2.08 -3.39
CA SER A 95 13.30 3.04 -2.49
C SER A 95 14.14 4.08 -3.23
N ALA A 96 14.50 3.85 -4.50
CA ALA A 96 15.00 4.90 -5.37
C ALA A 96 13.97 6.03 -5.57
N LEU A 97 12.67 5.70 -5.58
CA LEU A 97 11.57 6.68 -5.49
C LEU A 97 11.45 7.28 -4.08
N MET A 98 11.97 6.60 -3.04
CA MET A 98 12.08 7.10 -1.66
C MET A 98 13.43 7.76 -1.33
N LYS A 99 14.38 7.96 -2.25
CA LYS A 99 15.61 8.74 -1.92
C LYS A 99 15.29 10.22 -1.65
N THR A 100 14.07 10.63 -1.96
CA THR A 100 13.43 11.90 -1.58
C THR A 100 12.63 11.81 -0.26
N TYR A 101 12.73 10.71 0.49
CA TYR A 101 11.91 10.42 1.67
C TYR A 101 12.70 10.60 2.97
N LYS A 102 12.31 11.55 3.82
CA LYS A 102 12.68 11.63 5.24
C LYS A 102 11.42 11.53 6.11
N GLY A 103 10.84 10.33 6.15
CA GLY A 103 9.90 9.91 7.19
C GLY A 103 8.41 10.22 6.96
N LEU A 104 7.56 9.62 7.78
CA LEU A 104 6.09 9.55 7.63
C LEU A 104 5.43 10.92 7.41
N LYS A 105 5.99 11.97 8.01
CA LYS A 105 5.49 13.35 7.90
C LYS A 105 5.59 13.89 6.46
N GLU A 106 6.61 13.49 5.70
CA GLU A 106 6.79 13.89 4.31
C GLU A 106 5.94 13.04 3.33
N VAL A 107 5.57 11.78 3.66
CA VAL A 107 4.59 11.03 2.84
C VAL A 107 3.28 11.79 2.74
N ARG A 108 2.82 12.33 3.88
CA ARG A 108 1.54 13.05 3.97
C ARG A 108 1.51 14.31 3.11
N GLU A 109 2.65 14.96 2.91
CA GLU A 109 2.78 16.13 2.03
C GLU A 109 2.79 15.75 0.54
N TRP A 110 3.15 14.51 0.20
CA TRP A 110 3.25 14.01 -1.17
C TRP A 110 2.06 13.17 -1.65
N LEU A 111 1.11 12.90 -0.76
CA LEU A 111 -0.22 12.38 -1.10
C LEU A 111 -1.15 13.59 -1.26
N PRO A 112 -1.37 14.10 -2.50
CA PRO A 112 -2.34 15.16 -2.72
C PRO A 112 -3.74 14.55 -2.64
N PHE A 113 -4.23 14.32 -1.43
CA PHE A 113 -5.64 14.07 -1.19
C PHE A 113 -6.40 15.40 -1.16
#